data_AF-A0A7S3C2H8-F1
#
_entry.id   AF-A0A7S3C2H8-F1
#
_cell.length_a   1.000
_cell.length_b   1.000
_cell.length_c   1.000
_cell.angle_alpha   90.00
_cell.angle_beta   90.00
_cell.angle_gamma   90.00
#
_symmetry.space_group_name_H-M   'P 1'
#
loop_
_entity.id
_entity.type
_entity.pdbx_description
1 polymer ?
#
loop_
_entity_poly.entity_id
_entity_poly.type
_entity_poly.pdbx_seq_one_letter_code
_entity_poly.pdbx_strand_id
1 'polypeptide(L)'
;QKPKASSSYVTSVKVEVQKTTTGVALEQLSVYGRNEFAGPSADTASEQMTLSFFGESIFARVVTVRPVSWEGSIGLRVGLLSKHKERYQEIPGLTAAKCDGMLRDPTHLFRRMWAAEAWAKQYTTSAKCWERDRENYGWGWQKPERFFDDILEGNICDSNWYEGNNGAIGGQYARPTFTGDAKAVLGFDDSIDRYCTDHAPWTQNTWGHAPRCIAANANILSLYGTRIPYNICRNLEWQSCAARGLLPGQKSKTLIFSRAPNDLDPSGKDGHKPLGQCRGWVPPQKPKGGVYGYATDDIYFLEVCLYNQICENGAELFDIQQDQPFVCRFSETRFRELQEILMVAHEEPPGTKECYDANV
;
A
#
# COMPACT_ATOMS: atom_id res chain seq x y z
N GLN A 1 21.67 -6.43 -65.28
CA GLN A 1 20.90 -6.16 -64.05
C GLN A 1 21.79 -6.48 -62.86
N LYS A 2 22.07 -5.52 -61.96
CA LYS A 2 22.73 -5.85 -60.69
C LYS A 2 21.77 -6.76 -59.90
N PRO A 3 22.24 -7.87 -59.29
CA PRO A 3 21.39 -8.65 -58.41
C PRO A 3 20.88 -7.73 -57.31
N LYS A 4 19.55 -7.65 -57.18
CA LYS A 4 18.89 -6.95 -56.07
C LYS A 4 19.41 -7.63 -54.81
N ALA A 5 20.12 -6.90 -53.95
CA ALA A 5 20.63 -7.46 -52.71
C ALA A 5 19.46 -8.16 -51.99
N SER A 6 19.65 -9.42 -51.60
CA SER A 6 18.68 -10.16 -50.81
C SER A 6 18.41 -9.35 -49.55
N SER A 7 17.26 -8.69 -49.48
CA SER A 7 16.81 -7.99 -48.30
C SER A 7 16.28 -9.01 -47.31
N SER A 8 16.79 -8.96 -46.08
CA SER A 8 16.38 -9.83 -44.98
C SER A 8 15.73 -9.01 -43.89
N TYR A 9 14.45 -9.25 -43.60
CA TYR A 9 13.70 -8.51 -42.58
C TYR A 9 12.45 -9.28 -42.12
N VAL A 10 11.99 -8.96 -40.91
CA VAL A 10 10.78 -9.56 -40.31
C VAL A 10 9.54 -8.79 -40.72
N THR A 11 8.53 -9.48 -41.26
CA THR A 11 7.27 -8.92 -41.76
C THR A 11 6.13 -8.92 -40.73
N SER A 12 6.19 -9.80 -39.71
CA SER A 12 5.30 -9.72 -38.55
C SER A 12 5.93 -10.31 -37.28
N VAL A 13 5.55 -9.78 -36.11
CA VAL A 13 6.00 -10.27 -34.79
C VAL A 13 4.82 -10.50 -33.84
N LYS A 14 5.00 -11.43 -32.90
CA LYS A 14 4.17 -11.61 -31.70
C LYS A 14 4.88 -10.97 -30.51
N VAL A 15 4.12 -10.26 -29.67
CA VAL A 15 4.64 -9.70 -28.42
C VAL A 15 3.94 -10.38 -27.25
N GLU A 16 4.74 -10.92 -26.36
CA GLU A 16 4.30 -11.53 -25.11
C GLU A 16 4.90 -10.75 -23.95
N VAL A 17 4.14 -10.59 -22.87
CA VAL A 17 4.63 -9.88 -21.68
C VAL A 17 4.51 -10.71 -20.42
N GLN A 18 5.47 -10.50 -19.54
CA GLN A 18 5.45 -11.04 -18.20
C GLN A 18 5.26 -9.90 -17.20
N LYS A 19 4.10 -9.89 -16.54
CA LYS A 19 3.71 -8.87 -15.56
C LYS A 19 4.41 -9.06 -14.20
N THR A 20 4.69 -10.30 -13.80
CA THR A 20 5.25 -10.64 -12.48
C THR A 20 6.68 -11.17 -12.54
N THR A 21 7.38 -11.10 -11.41
CA THR A 21 8.74 -11.65 -11.23
C THR A 21 8.79 -13.16 -11.11
N THR A 22 7.65 -13.81 -10.86
CA THR A 22 7.55 -15.23 -10.49
C THR A 22 7.47 -16.21 -11.67
N GLY A 23 7.45 -15.74 -12.92
CA GLY A 23 7.70 -16.61 -14.09
C GLY A 23 6.53 -17.42 -14.63
N VAL A 24 5.31 -17.30 -14.09
CA VAL A 24 4.31 -18.38 -14.28
C VAL A 24 3.39 -18.22 -15.51
N ALA A 25 3.27 -17.04 -16.13
CA ALA A 25 2.56 -16.93 -17.41
C ALA A 25 3.03 -15.74 -18.26
N LEU A 26 3.33 -16.01 -19.53
CA LEU A 26 3.43 -14.99 -20.57
C LEU A 26 2.03 -14.71 -21.08
N GLU A 27 1.57 -13.47 -20.94
CA GLU A 27 0.32 -13.02 -21.52
C GLU A 27 0.59 -12.60 -22.97
N GLN A 28 -0.10 -13.23 -23.92
CA GLN A 28 -0.03 -12.83 -25.32
C GLN A 28 -0.86 -11.58 -25.51
N LEU A 29 -0.24 -10.53 -26.06
CA LEU A 29 -0.91 -9.27 -26.28
C LEU A 29 -1.53 -9.23 -27.67
N SER A 30 -2.73 -8.65 -27.75
CA SER A 30 -3.37 -8.33 -29.02
C SER A 30 -3.34 -6.82 -29.30
N VAL A 31 -3.20 -6.47 -30.57
CA VAL A 31 -3.22 -5.10 -31.08
C VAL A 31 -4.47 -4.94 -31.92
N TYR A 32 -5.42 -4.12 -31.46
CA TYR A 32 -6.68 -3.88 -32.17
C TYR A 32 -7.38 -5.19 -32.63
N GLY A 33 -7.38 -6.21 -31.77
CA GLY A 33 -7.97 -7.52 -32.08
C GLY A 33 -7.13 -8.44 -32.98
N ARG A 34 -5.87 -8.08 -33.28
CA ARG A 34 -4.91 -8.95 -33.98
C ARG A 34 -3.82 -9.44 -33.06
N ASN A 35 -3.42 -10.70 -33.21
CA ASN A 35 -2.37 -11.33 -32.39
C ASN A 35 -0.95 -11.06 -32.89
N GLU A 36 -0.78 -10.17 -33.87
CA GLU A 36 0.50 -9.90 -34.54
C GLU A 36 0.67 -8.41 -34.84
N PHE A 37 1.89 -7.92 -34.66
CA PHE A 37 2.33 -6.58 -35.00
C PHE A 37 2.95 -6.63 -36.39
N ALA A 38 2.59 -5.67 -37.24
CA ALA A 38 3.10 -5.60 -38.60
C ALA A 38 4.54 -5.06 -38.63
N GLY A 39 5.39 -5.73 -39.40
CA GLY A 39 6.71 -5.25 -39.80
C GLY A 39 6.66 -4.46 -41.12
N PRO A 40 7.81 -4.13 -41.71
CA PRO A 40 7.90 -3.48 -43.03
C PRO A 40 7.25 -4.34 -44.13
N SER A 41 6.65 -3.72 -45.15
CA SER A 41 6.07 -4.42 -46.30
C SER A 41 7.12 -4.76 -47.37
N ALA A 42 6.77 -5.64 -48.32
CA ALA A 42 7.65 -6.07 -49.42
C ALA A 42 8.20 -4.94 -50.30
N ASP A 43 7.52 -3.79 -50.31
CA ASP A 43 7.92 -2.60 -51.07
C ASP A 43 8.86 -1.67 -50.30
N THR A 44 9.13 -1.97 -49.03
CA THR A 44 9.93 -1.13 -48.13
C THR A 44 11.31 -1.74 -47.86
N ALA A 45 12.35 -0.92 -47.98
CA ALA A 45 13.73 -1.35 -47.79
C ALA A 45 13.98 -1.85 -46.36
N SER A 46 14.94 -2.76 -46.17
CA SER A 46 15.33 -3.37 -44.88
C SER A 46 15.72 -2.40 -43.76
N GLU A 47 15.83 -1.10 -44.06
CA GLU A 47 16.23 -0.04 -43.12
C GLU A 47 15.05 0.80 -42.60
N GLN A 48 13.83 0.59 -43.10
CA GLN A 48 12.68 1.38 -42.68
C GLN A 48 12.17 0.96 -41.30
N MET A 49 12.00 1.94 -40.42
CA MET A 49 11.43 1.75 -39.09
C MET A 49 9.89 1.73 -39.16
N THR A 50 9.28 0.67 -38.65
CA THR A 50 7.82 0.59 -38.43
C THR A 50 7.53 0.82 -36.96
N LEU A 51 6.60 1.73 -36.67
CA LEU A 51 6.12 1.96 -35.31
C LEU A 51 4.77 1.29 -35.12
N SER A 52 4.64 0.50 -34.06
CA SER A 52 3.38 -0.12 -33.66
C SER A 52 3.08 0.22 -32.21
N PHE A 53 1.80 0.43 -31.91
CA PHE A 53 1.32 0.77 -30.58
C PHE A 53 0.51 -0.39 -30.00
N PHE A 54 0.63 -0.57 -28.68
CA PHE A 54 -0.33 -1.36 -27.93
C PHE A 54 -1.66 -0.60 -27.85
N GLY A 55 -2.78 -1.34 -27.84
CA GLY A 55 -4.11 -0.71 -27.68
C GLY A 55 -4.26 -0.01 -26.33
N GLU A 56 -3.55 -0.50 -25.31
CA GLU A 56 -3.48 0.07 -23.97
C GLU A 56 -2.02 0.10 -23.49
N SER A 57 -1.73 0.94 -22.48
CA SER A 57 -0.40 0.97 -21.87
C SER A 57 -0.12 -0.34 -21.13
N ILE A 58 1.10 -0.87 -21.28
CA ILE A 58 1.46 -2.18 -20.76
C ILE A 58 2.54 -2.04 -19.69
N PHE A 59 2.28 -2.62 -18.53
CA PHE A 59 3.23 -2.75 -17.43
C PHE A 59 3.81 -4.16 -17.46
N ALA A 60 5.09 -4.29 -17.78
CA ALA A 60 5.76 -5.58 -17.89
C ALA A 60 7.21 -5.47 -17.43
N ARG A 61 7.72 -6.53 -16.79
CA ARG A 61 9.16 -6.66 -16.48
C ARG A 61 9.92 -7.24 -17.66
N VAL A 62 9.32 -8.21 -18.35
CA VAL A 62 9.90 -8.88 -19.52
C VAL A 62 8.95 -8.69 -20.69
N VAL A 63 9.50 -8.25 -21.81
CA VAL A 63 8.81 -8.16 -23.10
C VAL A 63 9.53 -9.08 -24.06
N THR A 64 8.82 -10.09 -24.55
CA THR A 64 9.35 -11.07 -25.52
C THR A 64 8.78 -10.76 -26.89
N VAL A 65 9.67 -10.52 -27.87
CA VAL A 65 9.30 -10.29 -29.27
C VAL A 65 9.67 -11.51 -30.10
N ARG A 66 8.68 -12.18 -30.69
CA ARG A 66 8.86 -13.39 -31.50
C ARG A 66 8.56 -13.09 -32.97
N PRO A 67 9.51 -13.24 -33.89
CA PRO A 67 9.23 -13.22 -35.32
C PRO A 67 8.20 -14.29 -35.71
N VAL A 68 7.23 -13.93 -36.54
CA VAL A 68 6.21 -14.86 -37.07
C VAL A 68 6.41 -15.09 -38.57
N SER A 69 6.72 -14.02 -39.31
CA SER A 69 6.98 -14.08 -40.76
C SER A 69 8.16 -13.18 -41.13
N TRP A 70 8.91 -13.54 -42.17
CA TRP A 70 10.08 -12.79 -42.65
C TRP A 70 10.35 -13.04 -44.14
N GLU A 71 11.08 -12.11 -44.77
CA GLU A 71 11.65 -12.26 -46.12
C GLU A 71 13.15 -12.58 -45.97
N GLY A 72 13.64 -13.58 -46.72
CA GLY A 72 15.04 -14.00 -46.64
C GLY A 72 15.39 -14.65 -45.31
N SER A 73 16.11 -13.93 -44.45
CA SER A 73 16.51 -14.37 -43.10
C SER A 73 15.95 -13.46 -42.00
N ILE A 74 15.91 -13.97 -40.77
CA ILE A 74 15.43 -13.20 -39.62
C ILE A 74 16.46 -12.12 -39.26
N GLY A 75 16.20 -10.90 -39.72
CA GLY A 75 16.88 -9.67 -39.30
C GLY A 75 15.90 -8.74 -38.60
N LEU A 76 16.11 -8.48 -37.31
CA LEU A 76 15.24 -7.60 -36.52
C LEU A 76 16.06 -6.67 -35.62
N ARG A 77 15.77 -5.37 -35.68
CA ARG A 77 16.16 -4.39 -34.67
C ARG A 77 14.89 -3.84 -34.07
N VAL A 78 14.76 -3.92 -32.75
CA VAL A 78 13.56 -3.48 -32.04
C VAL A 78 13.94 -2.50 -30.93
N GLY A 79 13.13 -1.46 -30.78
CA GLY A 79 13.17 -0.53 -29.66
C GLY A 79 11.78 -0.45 -29.03
N LEU A 80 11.74 -0.39 -27.70
CA LEU A 80 10.50 -0.16 -26.97
C LEU A 80 10.37 1.34 -26.70
N LEU A 81 9.29 1.95 -27.17
CA LEU A 81 8.90 3.28 -26.73
C LEU A 81 8.13 3.13 -25.43
N SER A 82 8.76 3.52 -24.32
CA SER A 82 8.06 3.75 -23.06
C SER A 82 7.87 5.24 -22.88
N LYS A 83 6.68 5.65 -22.44
CA LYS A 83 6.58 6.92 -21.72
C LYS A 83 7.23 6.65 -20.38
N HIS A 84 8.38 7.26 -20.11
CA HIS A 84 8.99 7.17 -18.79
C HIS A 84 7.91 7.65 -17.80
N LYS A 85 7.34 6.75 -17.00
CA LYS A 85 6.52 7.16 -15.87
C LYS A 85 7.47 8.02 -15.05
N GLU A 86 7.09 9.27 -14.80
CA GLU A 86 7.82 10.14 -13.88
C GLU A 86 8.16 9.28 -12.66
N ARG A 87 9.45 9.21 -12.31
CA ARG A 87 9.86 8.37 -11.19
C ARG A 87 9.09 8.90 -9.99
N TYR A 88 8.41 8.04 -9.24
CA TYR A 88 7.58 8.53 -8.13
C TYR A 88 8.43 9.34 -7.12
N GLN A 89 9.74 9.07 -7.07
CA GLN A 89 10.73 9.81 -6.31
C GLN A 89 10.86 11.30 -6.71
N GLU A 90 10.52 11.65 -7.96
CA GLU A 90 10.61 13.00 -8.52
C GLU A 90 9.33 13.82 -8.30
N ILE A 91 8.20 13.16 -8.02
CA ILE A 91 6.91 13.81 -7.78
C ILE A 91 6.96 14.58 -6.45
N PRO A 92 6.68 15.90 -6.42
CA PRO A 92 6.62 16.66 -5.16
C PRO A 92 5.41 16.28 -4.31
N GLY A 93 5.54 16.39 -2.99
CA GLY A 93 4.47 16.05 -2.05
C GLY A 93 4.07 14.57 -2.09
N LEU A 94 2.91 14.25 -1.53
CA LEU A 94 2.25 12.96 -1.61
C LEU A 94 1.08 13.06 -2.59
N THR A 95 0.99 12.12 -3.54
CA THR A 95 -0.08 12.04 -4.53
C THR A 95 -0.50 10.60 -4.75
N ALA A 96 -1.62 10.39 -5.43
CA ALA A 96 -2.07 9.05 -5.81
C ALA A 96 -1.00 8.27 -6.60
N ALA A 97 -0.35 8.94 -7.57
CA ALA A 97 0.72 8.34 -8.37
C ALA A 97 1.97 8.03 -7.54
N LYS A 98 2.28 8.87 -6.53
CA LYS A 98 3.40 8.62 -5.64
C LYS A 98 3.13 7.46 -4.70
N CYS A 99 1.94 7.40 -4.11
CA CYS A 99 1.48 6.27 -3.30
C CYS A 99 1.52 4.96 -4.09
N ASP A 100 1.02 4.96 -5.32
CA ASP A 100 1.07 3.82 -6.24
C ASP A 100 2.51 3.34 -6.46
N GLY A 101 3.42 4.27 -6.78
CA GLY A 101 4.84 3.96 -6.97
C GLY A 101 5.52 3.42 -5.71
N MET A 102 5.31 4.06 -4.55
CA MET A 102 5.90 3.66 -3.27
C MET A 102 5.38 2.31 -2.76
N LEU A 103 4.12 1.96 -3.03
CA LEU A 103 3.55 0.66 -2.68
C LEU A 103 4.01 -0.45 -3.62
N ARG A 104 4.30 -0.17 -4.89
CA ARG A 104 4.70 -1.19 -5.87
C ARG A 104 6.21 -1.37 -6.00
N ASP A 105 7.00 -0.38 -5.59
CA ASP A 105 8.46 -0.50 -5.57
C ASP A 105 8.91 -1.48 -4.48
N PRO A 106 9.46 -2.66 -4.85
CA PRO A 106 9.86 -3.66 -3.88
C PRO A 106 10.95 -3.15 -2.94
N THR A 107 11.74 -2.14 -3.31
CA THR A 107 12.82 -1.59 -2.48
C THR A 107 12.35 -0.53 -1.49
N HIS A 108 11.13 -0.01 -1.66
CA HIS A 108 10.65 1.14 -0.92
C HIS A 108 10.29 0.79 0.55
N LEU A 109 10.39 1.78 1.44
CA LEU A 109 10.14 1.62 2.88
C LEU A 109 8.74 1.04 3.18
N PHE A 110 7.73 1.45 2.43
CA PHE A 110 6.37 0.95 2.63
C PHE A 110 6.30 -0.57 2.49
N ARG A 111 6.86 -1.14 1.42
CA ARG A 111 6.91 -2.60 1.26
C ARG A 111 7.62 -3.27 2.43
N ARG A 112 8.70 -2.65 2.90
CA ARG A 112 9.49 -3.14 4.03
C ARG A 112 8.73 -3.14 5.36
N MET A 113 7.82 -2.20 5.58
CA MET A 113 6.96 -2.17 6.77
C MET A 113 5.95 -3.33 6.82
N TRP A 114 5.50 -3.81 5.65
CA TRP A 114 4.46 -4.83 5.51
C TRP A 114 4.97 -6.24 5.22
N ALA A 115 6.17 -6.37 4.65
CA ALA A 115 6.63 -7.64 4.08
C ALA A 115 6.51 -8.77 5.10
N ALA A 116 5.89 -9.89 4.70
CA ALA A 116 5.80 -11.08 5.54
C ALA A 116 7.19 -11.50 6.06
N GLU A 117 8.24 -11.24 5.27
CA GLU A 117 9.66 -11.52 5.53
C GLU A 117 10.34 -10.52 6.48
N ALA A 118 9.91 -9.26 6.46
CA ALA A 118 10.30 -8.25 7.46
C ALA A 118 9.95 -8.73 8.87
N TRP A 119 8.79 -9.36 8.98
CA TRP A 119 8.32 -10.02 10.18
C TRP A 119 8.81 -11.47 10.28
N ALA A 120 9.22 -12.14 9.19
CA ALA A 120 9.78 -13.50 9.25
C ALA A 120 11.18 -13.58 9.86
N LYS A 121 11.88 -12.45 10.00
CA LYS A 121 13.07 -12.36 10.85
C LYS A 121 12.73 -12.35 12.35
N GLN A 122 11.44 -12.32 12.72
CA GLN A 122 11.00 -12.72 14.07
C GLN A 122 11.47 -14.13 14.38
N TYR A 123 11.71 -14.41 15.65
CA TYR A 123 11.90 -15.77 16.12
C TYR A 123 10.77 -16.67 15.59
N THR A 124 11.10 -17.89 15.17
CA THR A 124 10.17 -18.88 14.61
C THR A 124 9.01 -19.23 15.55
N THR A 125 9.11 -18.86 16.82
CA THR A 125 8.10 -19.04 17.87
C THR A 125 7.12 -17.87 18.00
N SER A 126 7.23 -16.82 17.17
CA SER A 126 6.38 -15.63 17.23
C SER A 126 5.49 -15.51 16.00
N ALA A 127 4.22 -15.18 16.21
CA ALA A 127 3.26 -14.93 15.14
C ALA A 127 3.72 -13.77 14.24
N LYS A 128 3.98 -14.06 12.96
CA LYS A 128 4.27 -13.03 11.95
C LYS A 128 3.04 -12.16 11.70
N CYS A 129 3.25 -11.03 11.04
CA CYS A 129 2.20 -10.03 10.82
C CYS A 129 0.90 -10.63 10.22
N TRP A 130 1.02 -11.55 9.26
CA TRP A 130 -0.10 -12.21 8.58
C TRP A 130 -0.41 -13.63 9.10
N GLU A 131 0.40 -14.15 10.01
CA GLU A 131 0.25 -15.49 10.59
C GLU A 131 -0.49 -15.34 11.93
N ARG A 132 -1.77 -15.69 11.97
CA ARG A 132 -2.67 -15.41 13.10
C ARG A 132 -2.49 -16.44 14.22
N ASP A 133 -2.10 -15.99 15.42
CA ASP A 133 -2.34 -16.65 16.72
C ASP A 133 -2.41 -15.58 17.82
N ARG A 134 -3.52 -14.82 17.89
CA ARG A 134 -3.55 -13.56 18.68
C ARG A 134 -4.71 -13.38 19.67
N GLU A 135 -5.82 -14.12 19.56
CA GLU A 135 -7.04 -13.79 20.33
C GLU A 135 -7.45 -14.78 21.41
N ASN A 136 -6.48 -15.42 22.08
CA ASN A 136 -6.66 -16.50 23.06
C ASN A 136 -7.01 -17.87 22.44
N TYR A 137 -6.03 -18.78 22.53
CA TYR A 137 -6.14 -20.23 22.73
C TYR A 137 -7.18 -21.01 21.88
N GLY A 138 -6.92 -21.21 20.59
CA GLY A 138 -7.60 -22.31 19.87
C GLY A 138 -7.69 -22.23 18.36
N TRP A 139 -7.42 -21.08 17.74
CA TRP A 139 -7.58 -20.91 16.29
C TRP A 139 -6.44 -21.53 15.48
N GLY A 140 -5.30 -21.81 16.12
CA GLY A 140 -4.11 -22.34 15.48
C GLY A 140 -3.49 -21.35 14.49
N TRP A 141 -2.31 -21.70 13.99
CA TRP A 141 -1.61 -20.92 12.98
C TRP A 141 -2.44 -20.84 11.69
N GLN A 142 -2.86 -19.63 11.33
CA GLN A 142 -3.56 -19.40 10.07
C GLN A 142 -2.62 -18.95 8.96
N LYS A 143 -2.97 -19.34 7.73
CA LYS A 143 -2.26 -18.89 6.54
C LYS A 143 -2.55 -17.41 6.26
N PRO A 144 -1.61 -16.67 5.63
CA PRO A 144 -1.80 -15.26 5.28
C PRO A 144 -3.09 -14.97 4.52
N GLU A 145 -3.56 -15.87 3.65
CA GLU A 145 -4.79 -15.65 2.88
C GLU A 145 -6.01 -15.51 3.79
N ARG A 146 -6.07 -16.30 4.86
CA ARG A 146 -7.17 -16.25 5.82
C ARG A 146 -7.21 -14.91 6.56
N PHE A 147 -6.06 -14.30 6.84
CA PHE A 147 -6.00 -12.96 7.43
C PHE A 147 -6.73 -11.93 6.55
N PHE A 148 -6.46 -11.93 5.24
CA PHE A 148 -7.12 -10.99 4.32
C PHE A 148 -8.61 -11.30 4.15
N ASP A 149 -8.98 -12.59 4.14
CA ASP A 149 -10.39 -13.01 4.13
C ASP A 149 -11.13 -12.53 5.38
N ASP A 150 -10.55 -12.66 6.57
CA ASP A 150 -11.16 -12.20 7.82
C ASP A 150 -11.40 -10.69 7.85
N ILE A 151 -10.51 -9.89 7.21
CA ILE A 151 -10.71 -8.44 7.05
C ILE A 151 -11.89 -8.16 6.13
N LEU A 152 -11.98 -8.86 4.98
CA LEU A 152 -13.08 -8.69 4.02
C LEU A 152 -14.42 -9.17 4.60
N GLU A 153 -14.41 -10.25 5.36
CA GLU A 153 -15.58 -10.75 6.09
C GLU A 153 -15.98 -9.80 7.23
N GLY A 154 -15.03 -8.99 7.72
CA GLY A 154 -15.25 -8.04 8.82
C GLY A 154 -15.22 -8.70 10.21
N ASN A 155 -14.75 -9.95 10.29
CA ASN A 155 -14.73 -10.74 11.53
C ASN A 155 -13.86 -10.12 12.63
N ILE A 156 -12.90 -9.27 12.25
CA ILE A 156 -11.97 -8.63 13.18
C ILE A 156 -12.40 -7.21 13.59
N CYS A 157 -13.48 -6.68 13.01
CA CYS A 157 -13.82 -5.26 13.15
C CYS A 157 -14.34 -4.88 14.54
N ASP A 158 -15.05 -5.79 15.21
CA ASP A 158 -15.47 -5.64 16.61
C ASP A 158 -14.33 -5.98 17.60
N SER A 159 -13.20 -5.29 17.45
CA SER A 159 -12.07 -5.35 18.40
C SER A 159 -12.06 -4.14 19.33
N ASN A 160 -11.43 -4.26 20.50
CA ASN A 160 -11.08 -3.06 21.28
C ASN A 160 -9.85 -2.36 20.68
N TRP A 161 -10.09 -1.36 19.85
CA TRP A 161 -9.02 -0.56 19.22
C TRP A 161 -8.31 0.42 20.18
N TYR A 162 -8.65 0.37 21.48
CA TYR A 162 -8.02 1.12 22.56
C TYR A 162 -7.28 0.22 23.58
N GLU A 163 -7.11 -1.07 23.29
CA GLU A 163 -6.53 -2.02 24.23
C GLU A 163 -5.13 -1.61 24.72
N GLY A 164 -4.92 -1.76 26.03
CA GLY A 164 -3.68 -1.38 26.72
C GLY A 164 -3.58 0.09 27.13
N ASN A 165 -4.56 0.93 26.79
CA ASN A 165 -4.68 2.24 27.43
C ASN A 165 -4.97 2.13 28.94
N ASN A 166 -4.69 3.18 29.69
CA ASN A 166 -4.95 3.20 31.14
C ASN A 166 -6.45 3.08 31.47
N GLY A 167 -6.75 2.33 32.54
CA GLY A 167 -8.11 2.20 33.07
C GLY A 167 -9.00 1.23 32.27
N ALA A 168 -10.32 1.35 32.45
CA ALA A 168 -11.29 0.41 31.91
C ALA A 168 -11.31 0.36 30.37
N ILE A 169 -10.97 1.45 29.69
CA ILE A 169 -10.95 1.54 28.22
C ILE A 169 -9.92 0.59 27.57
N GLY A 170 -8.84 0.26 28.28
CA GLY A 170 -7.77 -0.58 27.76
C GLY A 170 -7.97 -2.08 27.98
N GLY A 171 -9.07 -2.51 28.61
CA GLY A 171 -9.34 -3.93 28.82
C GLY A 171 -9.63 -4.66 27.50
N GLN A 172 -9.17 -5.91 27.35
CA GLN A 172 -9.39 -6.74 26.15
C GLN A 172 -10.86 -6.77 25.68
N TYR A 173 -11.79 -6.92 26.63
CA TYR A 173 -13.23 -7.02 26.35
C TYR A 173 -13.95 -5.68 26.49
N ALA A 174 -13.21 -4.59 26.71
CA ALA A 174 -13.82 -3.28 26.78
C ALA A 174 -14.38 -2.89 25.41
N ARG A 175 -15.49 -2.15 25.44
CA ARG A 175 -16.08 -1.48 24.28
C ARG A 175 -16.33 -0.04 24.68
N PRO A 176 -15.51 0.91 24.19
CA PRO A 176 -15.75 2.32 24.44
C PRO A 176 -17.18 2.69 24.04
N THR A 177 -17.84 3.45 24.92
CA THR A 177 -19.19 3.96 24.63
C THR A 177 -19.08 5.34 24.02
N PHE A 178 -19.65 5.50 22.83
CA PHE A 178 -19.70 6.76 22.09
C PHE A 178 -21.11 7.35 22.19
N THR A 179 -21.20 8.67 22.34
CA THR A 179 -22.49 9.38 22.43
C THR A 179 -23.09 9.68 21.05
N GLY A 180 -22.28 9.62 20.00
CA GLY A 180 -22.63 9.96 18.62
C GLY A 180 -22.17 8.91 17.62
N ASP A 181 -21.95 9.34 16.37
CA ASP A 181 -21.26 8.56 15.34
C ASP A 181 -19.75 8.65 15.59
N ALA A 182 -19.12 7.53 15.93
CA ALA A 182 -17.69 7.46 16.19
C ALA A 182 -16.90 7.42 14.87
N LYS A 183 -16.65 8.58 14.28
CA LYS A 183 -15.93 8.69 13.00
C LYS A 183 -14.51 8.17 13.15
N ALA A 184 -14.00 7.45 12.16
CA ALA A 184 -12.60 7.04 12.14
C ALA A 184 -11.72 8.26 11.85
N VAL A 185 -10.73 8.52 12.69
CA VAL A 185 -9.83 9.68 12.56
C VAL A 185 -8.40 9.21 12.33
N LEU A 186 -7.76 9.75 11.30
CA LEU A 186 -6.37 9.51 10.94
C LEU A 186 -5.56 10.80 10.98
N GLY A 187 -4.25 10.67 11.12
CA GLY A 187 -3.32 11.79 11.19
C GLY A 187 -2.05 11.43 11.93
N PHE A 188 -1.20 12.43 12.16
CA PHE A 188 -0.13 12.31 13.13
C PHE A 188 -0.70 12.36 14.56
N ASP A 189 0.00 11.80 15.53
CA ASP A 189 -0.42 11.78 16.94
C ASP A 189 -0.83 13.18 17.43
N ASP A 190 -0.07 14.22 17.08
CA ASP A 190 -0.33 15.60 17.45
C ASP A 190 -1.52 16.23 16.73
N SER A 191 -1.78 15.86 15.46
CA SER A 191 -2.95 16.35 14.73
C SER A 191 -4.23 15.67 15.21
N ILE A 192 -4.18 14.37 15.51
CA ILE A 192 -5.30 13.63 16.10
C ILE A 192 -5.62 14.21 17.49
N ASP A 193 -4.61 14.47 18.32
CA ASP A 193 -4.83 15.02 19.66
C ASP A 193 -5.51 16.40 19.60
N ARG A 194 -5.11 17.24 18.66
CA ARG A 194 -5.77 18.52 18.38
C ARG A 194 -7.22 18.33 17.95
N TYR A 195 -7.47 17.47 16.95
CA TYR A 195 -8.82 17.17 16.49
C TYR A 195 -9.73 16.73 17.65
N CYS A 196 -9.26 15.78 18.47
CA CYS A 196 -10.03 15.29 19.61
C CYS A 196 -10.23 16.39 20.69
N THR A 197 -9.27 17.30 20.87
CA THR A 197 -9.40 18.44 21.80
C THR A 197 -10.46 19.43 21.34
N ASP A 198 -10.49 19.74 20.04
CA ASP A 198 -11.39 20.74 19.48
C ASP A 198 -12.84 20.22 19.40
N HIS A 199 -13.03 18.89 19.37
CA HIS A 199 -14.34 18.25 19.22
C HIS A 199 -14.88 17.59 20.49
N ALA A 200 -14.07 17.46 21.55
CA ALA A 200 -14.53 16.95 22.83
C ALA A 200 -15.17 18.06 23.69
N PRO A 201 -16.27 17.78 24.41
CA PRO A 201 -16.72 18.68 25.47
C PRO A 201 -15.65 18.69 26.58
N TRP A 202 -15.16 19.88 26.94
CA TRP A 202 -14.21 20.05 28.03
C TRP A 202 -14.80 19.57 29.36
N THR A 203 -14.30 18.44 29.88
CA THR A 203 -14.66 17.90 31.20
C THR A 203 -13.43 17.31 31.89
N GLN A 204 -13.44 17.24 33.24
CA GLN A 204 -12.32 16.67 34.01
C GLN A 204 -12.01 15.20 33.66
N ASN A 205 -12.97 14.46 33.09
CA ASN A 205 -12.83 13.06 32.71
C ASN A 205 -12.19 12.82 31.32
N THR A 206 -11.71 13.87 30.65
CA THR A 206 -11.04 13.80 29.33
C THR A 206 -9.51 13.86 29.42
N TRP A 207 -8.95 13.51 30.59
CA TRP A 207 -7.50 13.45 30.78
C TRP A 207 -6.92 12.23 30.06
N GLY A 208 -6.11 12.50 29.03
CA GLY A 208 -5.44 11.51 28.20
C GLY A 208 -5.99 11.45 26.77
N HIS A 209 -5.14 11.00 25.85
CA HIS A 209 -5.43 10.98 24.41
C HIS A 209 -6.67 10.14 24.06
N ALA A 210 -6.71 8.87 24.49
CA ALA A 210 -7.82 7.97 24.21
C ALA A 210 -9.17 8.40 24.82
N PRO A 211 -9.28 8.73 26.13
CA PRO A 211 -10.53 9.24 26.71
C PRO A 211 -11.05 10.50 26.02
N ARG A 212 -10.15 11.41 25.61
CA ARG A 212 -10.51 12.62 24.88
C ARG A 212 -11.09 12.32 23.50
N CYS A 213 -10.46 11.42 22.74
CA CYS A 213 -11.00 11.01 21.44
C CYS A 213 -12.35 10.30 21.55
N ILE A 214 -12.54 9.46 22.56
CA ILE A 214 -13.86 8.84 22.82
C ILE A 214 -14.92 9.92 23.10
N ALA A 215 -14.60 10.92 23.93
CA ALA A 215 -15.50 12.03 24.22
C ALA A 215 -15.82 12.90 22.99
N ALA A 216 -14.90 13.00 22.03
CA ALA A 216 -15.08 13.66 20.74
C ALA A 216 -15.86 12.83 19.71
N ASN A 217 -16.28 11.59 20.05
CA ASN A 217 -16.79 10.62 19.09
C ASN A 217 -15.82 10.37 17.92
N ALA A 218 -14.53 10.25 18.25
CA ALA A 218 -13.47 9.83 17.34
C ALA A 218 -13.08 8.38 17.67
N ASN A 219 -13.11 7.50 16.67
CA ASN A 219 -12.48 6.20 16.73
C ASN A 219 -11.06 6.32 16.16
N ILE A 220 -10.06 5.91 16.94
CA ILE A 220 -8.64 5.95 16.55
C ILE A 220 -8.01 4.58 16.81
N LEU A 221 -6.91 4.28 16.13
CA LEU A 221 -6.11 3.11 16.41
C LEU A 221 -5.12 3.41 17.55
N SER A 222 -5.45 2.97 18.77
CA SER A 222 -4.69 3.28 19.98
C SER A 222 -4.36 2.00 20.77
N LEU A 223 -3.39 1.22 20.28
CA LEU A 223 -3.04 -0.08 20.84
C LEU A 223 -1.72 -0.04 21.61
N TYR A 224 -1.79 -0.22 22.92
CA TYR A 224 -0.64 -0.29 23.83
C TYR A 224 -0.57 -1.61 24.62
N GLY A 225 -1.48 -2.56 24.32
CA GLY A 225 -1.59 -3.82 25.05
C GLY A 225 -0.41 -4.75 24.79
N THR A 226 -0.02 -5.53 25.79
CA THR A 226 1.02 -6.57 25.63
C THR A 226 0.48 -7.81 24.91
N ARG A 227 -0.83 -8.06 24.99
CA ARG A 227 -1.50 -9.18 24.32
C ARG A 227 -1.67 -8.94 22.82
N ILE A 228 -2.17 -7.76 22.45
CA ILE A 228 -2.27 -7.30 21.06
C ILE A 228 -1.54 -5.95 20.94
N PRO A 229 -0.21 -5.95 20.81
CA PRO A 229 0.53 -4.73 20.59
C PRO A 229 0.23 -4.16 19.21
N TYR A 230 0.31 -2.83 19.10
CA TYR A 230 0.26 -2.17 17.80
C TYR A 230 1.26 -2.80 16.84
N ASN A 231 0.79 -3.11 15.64
CA ASN A 231 1.64 -3.37 14.50
C ASN A 231 0.93 -2.97 13.20
N ILE A 232 1.71 -2.94 12.14
CA ILE A 232 1.27 -2.60 10.80
C ILE A 232 0.10 -3.48 10.32
N CYS A 233 0.04 -4.77 10.70
CA CYS A 233 -1.14 -5.58 10.34
C CYS A 233 -2.41 -5.20 11.08
N ARG A 234 -2.32 -4.83 12.38
CA ARG A 234 -3.47 -4.23 13.10
C ARG A 234 -3.91 -2.91 12.47
N ASN A 235 -2.95 -2.17 11.90
CA ASN A 235 -3.22 -0.94 11.18
C ASN A 235 -4.06 -1.19 9.91
N LEU A 236 -3.72 -2.21 9.10
CA LEU A 236 -4.53 -2.58 7.93
C LEU A 236 -5.93 -3.06 8.31
N GLU A 237 -6.04 -3.90 9.35
CA GLU A 237 -7.34 -4.37 9.85
C GLU A 237 -8.23 -3.19 10.25
N TRP A 238 -7.70 -2.28 11.09
CA TRP A 238 -8.43 -1.10 11.54
C TRP A 238 -8.85 -0.21 10.36
N GLN A 239 -7.94 0.11 9.44
CA GLN A 239 -8.24 0.95 8.29
C GLN A 239 -9.32 0.35 7.37
N SER A 240 -9.26 -0.96 7.16
CA SER A 240 -10.23 -1.67 6.32
C SER A 240 -11.60 -1.71 6.96
N CYS A 241 -11.67 -1.89 8.29
CA CYS A 241 -12.92 -1.76 9.04
C CYS A 241 -13.48 -0.35 9.01
N ALA A 242 -12.62 0.66 9.21
CA ALA A 242 -12.97 2.07 9.14
C ALA A 242 -13.56 2.45 7.78
N ALA A 243 -12.93 2.01 6.69
CA ALA A 243 -13.38 2.25 5.31
C ALA A 243 -14.81 1.76 5.07
N ARG A 244 -15.18 0.67 5.74
CA ARG A 244 -16.45 -0.02 5.58
C ARG A 244 -17.51 0.45 6.59
N GLY A 245 -17.14 1.28 7.56
CA GLY A 245 -18.04 1.74 8.61
C GLY A 245 -18.32 0.67 9.67
N LEU A 246 -17.36 -0.23 9.92
CA LEU A 246 -17.54 -1.42 10.77
C LEU A 246 -16.83 -1.30 12.13
N LEU A 247 -16.18 -0.19 12.44
CA LEU A 247 -15.55 -0.01 13.75
C LEU A 247 -16.62 0.13 14.86
N PRO A 248 -16.31 -0.25 16.11
CA PRO A 248 -17.22 -0.04 17.24
C PRO A 248 -17.64 1.42 17.38
N GLY A 249 -18.94 1.67 17.45
CA GLY A 249 -19.54 3.00 17.56
C GLY A 249 -19.61 3.79 16.26
N GLN A 250 -18.98 3.33 15.18
CA GLN A 250 -19.02 3.97 13.88
C GLN A 250 -20.38 3.67 13.22
N LYS A 251 -21.13 4.73 12.89
CA LYS A 251 -22.48 4.67 12.32
C LYS A 251 -22.50 5.12 10.85
N SER A 252 -21.40 5.64 10.34
CA SER A 252 -21.21 6.02 8.94
C SER A 252 -19.88 5.52 8.38
N LYS A 253 -19.73 5.53 7.05
CA LYS A 253 -18.44 5.21 6.37
C LYS A 253 -17.49 6.41 6.32
N THR A 254 -17.72 7.40 7.19
CA THR A 254 -16.97 8.65 7.18
C THR A 254 -15.62 8.46 7.86
N LEU A 255 -14.58 8.86 7.12
CA LEU A 255 -13.21 9.00 7.59
C LEU A 255 -12.92 10.50 7.74
N ILE A 256 -12.11 10.84 8.72
CA ILE A 256 -11.61 12.19 8.96
C ILE A 256 -10.09 12.14 8.95
N PHE A 257 -9.47 13.04 8.20
CA PHE A 257 -8.03 13.22 8.18
C PHE A 257 -7.69 14.51 8.92
N SER A 258 -7.19 14.37 10.15
CA SER A 258 -6.82 15.49 11.04
C SER A 258 -5.59 16.28 10.58
N ARG A 259 -4.86 15.72 9.61
CA ARG A 259 -3.89 16.39 8.74
C ARG A 259 -4.35 16.14 7.31
N ALA A 260 -4.27 17.12 6.41
CA ALA A 260 -4.72 16.89 5.04
C ALA A 260 -3.73 15.98 4.29
N PRO A 261 -4.19 14.98 3.51
CA PRO A 261 -3.29 14.11 2.73
C PRO A 261 -2.41 14.83 1.71
N ASN A 262 -2.89 15.95 1.14
CA ASN A 262 -2.14 16.78 0.19
C ASN A 262 -1.06 17.64 0.86
N ASP A 263 -1.13 17.86 2.17
CA ASP A 263 -0.13 18.56 2.97
C ASP A 263 1.02 17.63 3.41
N LEU A 264 1.01 16.38 2.97
CA LEU A 264 2.05 15.41 3.28
C LEU A 264 3.20 15.53 2.27
N ASP A 265 4.39 15.82 2.76
CA ASP A 265 5.63 15.80 1.99
C ASP A 265 6.59 14.73 2.54
N PRO A 266 6.72 13.57 1.87
CA PRO A 266 7.66 12.53 2.27
C PRO A 266 9.12 12.99 2.30
N SER A 267 9.49 14.07 1.59
CA SER A 267 10.86 14.58 1.57
C SER A 267 11.21 15.46 2.77
N GLY A 268 10.20 15.97 3.50
CA GLY A 268 10.37 16.86 4.65
C GLY A 268 10.99 18.23 4.32
N LYS A 269 10.92 18.69 3.07
CA LYS A 269 11.56 19.95 2.63
C LYS A 269 10.95 21.18 3.30
N ASP A 270 9.68 21.12 3.67
CA ASP A 270 8.96 22.23 4.29
C ASP A 270 9.01 22.22 5.83
N GLY A 271 10.00 21.55 6.42
CA GLY A 271 10.12 21.40 7.88
C GLY A 271 9.13 20.40 8.48
N HIS A 272 8.40 19.67 7.64
CA HIS A 272 7.49 18.61 8.02
C HIS A 272 8.21 17.28 8.31
N LYS A 273 7.50 16.33 8.92
CA LYS A 273 7.99 15.01 9.35
C LYS A 273 8.44 14.19 8.11
N PRO A 274 9.75 14.03 7.83
CA PRO A 274 10.22 13.30 6.65
C PRO A 274 10.00 11.79 6.80
N LEU A 275 9.68 11.12 5.69
CA LEU A 275 9.52 9.66 5.65
C LEU A 275 10.88 8.95 5.79
N GLY A 276 10.92 7.88 6.57
CA GLY A 276 12.08 7.01 6.74
C GLY A 276 13.15 7.53 7.69
N GLN A 277 12.81 8.52 8.53
CA GLN A 277 13.73 9.07 9.52
C GLN A 277 13.53 8.50 10.94
N CYS A 278 12.64 7.53 11.13
CA CYS A 278 12.43 6.88 12.43
C CYS A 278 12.00 7.86 13.53
N ARG A 279 11.18 8.86 13.19
CA ARG A 279 10.75 9.91 14.13
C ARG A 279 9.40 9.57 14.78
N GLY A 280 9.29 9.83 16.07
CA GLY A 280 8.08 9.53 16.85
C GLY A 280 8.22 8.25 17.66
N TRP A 281 7.08 7.64 18.00
CA TRP A 281 7.06 6.44 18.83
C TRP A 281 7.37 5.19 18.01
N VAL A 282 8.15 4.28 18.60
CA VAL A 282 8.48 2.96 18.02
C VAL A 282 8.03 1.89 19.03
N PRO A 283 7.39 0.77 18.59
CA PRO A 283 6.98 -0.29 19.49
C PRO A 283 8.15 -0.85 20.33
N PRO A 284 8.03 -0.90 21.68
CA PRO A 284 9.10 -1.35 22.56
C PRO A 284 9.39 -2.86 22.42
N GLN A 285 8.41 -3.64 21.98
CA GLN A 285 8.50 -5.09 21.81
C GLN A 285 8.81 -5.49 20.36
N LYS A 286 9.64 -4.69 19.67
CA LYS A 286 10.06 -5.04 18.32
C LYS A 286 10.93 -6.31 18.35
N PRO A 287 10.82 -7.20 17.36
CA PRO A 287 11.61 -8.42 17.31
C PRO A 287 13.10 -8.11 17.18
N LYS A 288 13.96 -8.85 17.88
CA LYS A 288 15.41 -8.83 17.61
C LYS A 288 15.67 -9.34 16.20
N GLY A 289 16.33 -8.54 15.37
CA GLY A 289 16.52 -8.83 13.94
C GLY A 289 15.31 -8.49 13.05
N GLY A 290 14.23 -7.92 13.60
CA GLY A 290 13.07 -7.42 12.86
C GLY A 290 13.37 -6.04 12.28
N VAL A 291 14.04 -6.03 11.13
CA VAL A 291 14.75 -4.91 10.46
C VAL A 291 13.92 -3.65 10.16
N TYR A 292 12.62 -3.58 10.48
CA TYR A 292 11.80 -2.44 10.09
C TYR A 292 11.03 -1.88 11.27
N GLY A 293 11.76 -1.18 12.14
CA GLY A 293 11.08 -0.17 12.94
C GLY A 293 10.52 0.86 11.97
N TYR A 294 9.21 1.01 11.96
CA TYR A 294 8.56 2.23 11.54
C TYR A 294 8.38 3.06 12.81
N ALA A 295 8.33 4.36 12.65
CA ALA A 295 7.86 5.22 13.73
C ALA A 295 6.49 5.80 13.38
N THR A 296 5.78 6.37 14.37
CA THR A 296 4.44 6.93 14.16
C THR A 296 4.39 7.97 13.04
N ASP A 297 5.48 8.71 12.81
CA ASP A 297 5.56 9.67 11.70
C ASP A 297 5.57 9.00 10.33
N ASP A 298 6.11 7.79 10.19
CA ASP A 298 6.14 7.08 8.92
C ASP A 298 4.79 6.43 8.59
N ILE A 299 4.07 6.01 9.64
CA ILE A 299 2.81 5.27 9.54
C ILE A 299 1.75 6.10 8.82
N TYR A 300 1.60 7.38 9.14
CA TYR A 300 0.51 8.16 8.58
C TYR A 300 0.60 8.32 7.05
N PHE A 301 1.82 8.49 6.50
CA PHE A 301 2.01 8.48 5.03
C PHE A 301 1.52 7.17 4.41
N LEU A 302 1.81 6.06 5.08
CA LEU A 302 1.41 4.75 4.63
C LEU A 302 -0.11 4.55 4.73
N GLU A 303 -0.75 5.02 5.80
CA GLU A 303 -2.21 4.97 5.96
C GLU A 303 -2.94 5.69 4.81
N VAL A 304 -2.49 6.90 4.47
CA VAL A 304 -3.03 7.63 3.30
C VAL A 304 -2.88 6.82 2.02
N CYS A 305 -1.71 6.23 1.79
CA CYS A 305 -1.48 5.44 0.58
C CYS A 305 -2.26 4.13 0.56
N LEU A 306 -2.55 3.52 1.71
CA LEU A 306 -3.42 2.36 1.80
C LEU A 306 -4.85 2.71 1.40
N TYR A 307 -5.41 3.82 1.90
CA TYR A 307 -6.73 4.27 1.42
C TYR A 307 -6.73 4.58 -0.07
N ASN A 308 -5.66 5.18 -0.60
CA ASN A 308 -5.52 5.37 -2.04
C ASN A 308 -5.56 4.02 -2.81
N GLN A 309 -4.97 2.97 -2.24
CA GLN A 309 -4.96 1.63 -2.83
C GLN A 309 -6.31 0.92 -2.68
N ILE A 310 -6.98 0.93 -1.52
CA ILE A 310 -8.17 0.08 -1.29
C ILE A 310 -9.51 0.74 -1.69
N CYS A 311 -9.54 2.06 -1.87
CA CYS A 311 -10.74 2.79 -2.29
C CYS A 311 -10.74 3.03 -3.81
N GLU A 312 -11.87 2.83 -4.50
CA GLU A 312 -12.01 3.17 -5.94
C GLU A 312 -11.74 4.65 -6.20
N ASN A 313 -12.21 5.50 -5.28
CA ASN A 313 -12.05 6.94 -5.29
C ASN A 313 -10.81 7.42 -4.51
N GLY A 314 -9.80 6.56 -4.36
CA GLY A 314 -8.59 6.86 -3.59
C GLY A 314 -7.84 8.14 -4.03
N ALA A 315 -7.93 8.51 -5.30
CA ALA A 315 -7.30 9.74 -5.80
C ALA A 315 -7.96 11.02 -5.23
N GLU A 316 -9.24 10.98 -4.87
CA GLU A 316 -9.96 12.12 -4.27
C GLU A 316 -9.40 12.50 -2.88
N LEU A 317 -8.64 11.60 -2.22
CA LEU A 317 -7.97 11.87 -0.94
C LEU A 317 -7.01 13.05 -1.01
N PHE A 318 -6.46 13.35 -2.18
CA PHE A 318 -5.49 14.44 -2.32
C PHE A 318 -6.14 15.79 -2.64
N ASP A 319 -7.47 15.83 -2.70
CA ASP A 319 -8.24 17.06 -2.89
C ASP A 319 -8.93 17.52 -1.59
N ILE A 320 -9.02 16.64 -0.58
CA ILE A 320 -9.67 16.96 0.69
C ILE A 320 -8.81 17.87 1.58
N GLN A 321 -9.48 18.75 2.29
CA GLN A 321 -8.88 19.62 3.29
C GLN A 321 -8.81 18.94 4.67
N GLN A 322 -8.05 19.54 5.59
CA GLN A 322 -8.00 19.08 6.98
C GLN A 322 -9.43 18.99 7.56
N ASP A 323 -9.68 17.91 8.30
CA ASP A 323 -10.94 17.62 8.99
C ASP A 323 -12.16 17.44 8.07
N GLN A 324 -11.96 17.49 6.74
CA GLN A 324 -13.01 17.27 5.78
C GLN A 324 -13.43 15.79 5.75
N PRO A 325 -14.75 15.49 5.79
CA PRO A 325 -15.26 14.14 5.62
C PRO A 325 -14.82 13.51 4.30
N PHE A 326 -14.32 12.28 4.37
CA PHE A 326 -14.06 11.44 3.20
C PHE A 326 -14.80 10.11 3.35
N VAL A 327 -15.42 9.63 2.26
CA VAL A 327 -16.08 8.32 2.23
C VAL A 327 -15.35 7.43 1.24
N CYS A 328 -14.69 6.40 1.76
CA CYS A 328 -14.03 5.40 0.94
C CYS A 328 -15.07 4.55 0.19
N ARG A 329 -15.01 4.54 -1.14
CA ARG A 329 -15.67 3.52 -1.96
C ARG A 329 -14.80 2.26 -1.94
N PHE A 330 -14.86 1.54 -0.83
CA PHE A 330 -14.03 0.35 -0.61
C PHE A 330 -14.23 -0.66 -1.74
N SER A 331 -13.13 -1.12 -2.34
CA SER A 331 -13.12 -2.07 -3.44
C SER A 331 -12.49 -3.38 -3.00
N GLU A 332 -13.28 -4.47 -3.00
CA GLU A 332 -12.74 -5.80 -2.73
C GLU A 332 -11.66 -6.17 -3.76
N THR A 333 -11.86 -5.83 -5.03
CA THR A 333 -10.86 -6.05 -6.09
C THR A 333 -9.54 -5.35 -5.78
N ARG A 334 -9.58 -4.06 -5.41
CA ARG A 334 -8.33 -3.34 -5.08
C ARG A 334 -7.71 -3.79 -3.76
N PHE A 335 -8.51 -4.27 -2.82
CA PHE A 335 -8.01 -4.90 -1.59
C PHE A 335 -7.31 -6.23 -1.89
N ARG A 336 -7.83 -7.05 -2.80
CA ARG A 336 -7.15 -8.26 -3.28
C ARG A 336 -5.87 -7.93 -4.05
N GLU A 337 -5.86 -6.86 -4.84
CA GLU A 337 -4.62 -6.37 -5.45
C GLU A 337 -3.60 -5.95 -4.37
N LEU A 338 -4.04 -5.28 -3.30
CA LEU A 338 -3.16 -4.99 -2.16
C LEU A 338 -2.63 -6.28 -1.53
N GLN A 339 -3.47 -7.29 -1.31
CA GLN A 339 -3.03 -8.60 -0.82
C GLN A 339 -1.94 -9.18 -1.73
N GLU A 340 -2.17 -9.22 -3.05
CA GLU A 340 -1.17 -9.71 -4.01
C GLU A 340 0.13 -8.93 -3.91
N ILE A 341 0.05 -7.59 -3.89
CA ILE A 341 1.20 -6.70 -3.67
C ILE A 341 1.92 -7.17 -2.41
N LEU A 342 1.29 -7.14 -1.23
CA LEU A 342 1.91 -7.42 0.06
C LEU A 342 2.44 -8.85 0.23
N MET A 343 1.92 -9.81 -0.53
CA MET A 343 2.38 -11.21 -0.54
C MET A 343 3.55 -11.48 -1.49
N VAL A 344 3.91 -10.53 -2.37
CA VAL A 344 5.13 -10.67 -3.19
C VAL A 344 6.37 -10.61 -2.29
N ALA A 345 7.22 -11.63 -2.38
CA ALA A 345 8.49 -11.70 -1.68
C ALA A 345 9.36 -10.44 -1.94
N HIS A 346 9.97 -9.95 -0.87
CA HIS A 346 10.81 -8.76 -0.89
C HIS A 346 12.29 -9.09 -1.03
N GLU A 347 13.03 -8.29 -1.80
CA GLU A 347 14.50 -8.25 -1.78
C GLU A 347 14.95 -7.00 -1.04
N GLU A 348 15.65 -7.19 0.08
CA GLU A 348 16.16 -6.10 0.90
C GLU A 348 17.29 -5.36 0.18
N PRO A 349 17.14 -4.05 -0.09
CA PRO A 349 18.22 -3.27 -0.70
C PRO A 349 19.44 -3.23 0.22
N PRO A 350 20.67 -3.35 -0.33
CA PRO A 350 21.88 -3.14 0.44
C PRO A 350 21.89 -1.77 1.15
N GLY A 351 22.34 -1.73 2.41
CA GLY A 351 22.44 -0.48 3.18
C GLY A 351 21.11 0.04 3.76
N THR A 352 20.08 -0.80 3.77
CA THR A 352 18.81 -0.53 4.42
C THR A 352 18.98 -0.15 5.88
N LYS A 353 18.40 0.99 6.28
CA LYS A 353 18.42 1.50 7.65
C LYS A 353 17.33 0.84 8.48
N GLU A 354 17.73 0.25 9.60
CA GLU A 354 16.84 -0.18 10.67
C GLU A 354 16.61 1.01 11.62
N CYS A 355 15.38 1.21 12.09
CA CYS A 355 15.12 2.13 13.21
C CYS A 355 15.59 1.46 14.53
N TYR A 356 16.91 1.39 14.70
CA TYR A 356 17.56 1.10 15.98
C TYR A 356 17.30 2.23 16.96
N ASP A 357 17.16 1.85 18.23
CA ASP A 357 16.70 2.67 19.35
C ASP A 357 17.07 4.14 19.20
N ALA A 358 16.05 4.99 19.04
CA ALA A 358 16.16 6.42 19.21
C ALA A 358 16.40 6.72 20.71
N ASN A 359 17.58 6.36 21.19
CA ASN A 359 18.20 6.85 22.41
C ASN A 359 19.51 7.57 22.01
N VAL A 360 19.38 8.56 21.12
CA VAL A 360 20.24 9.75 21.08
C VAL A 360 19.33 10.96 21.17
#